data_AF-A0A2P2IBZ1-F1
#
_entry.id   AF-A0A2P2IBZ1-F1
#
_cell.length_a   1.000
_cell.length_b   1.000
_cell.length_c   1.000
_cell.angle_alpha   90.00
_cell.angle_beta   90.00
_cell.angle_gamma   90.00
#
_symmetry.space_group_name_H-M   'P 1'
#
loop_
_entity.id
_entity.type
_entity.pdbx_description
1 polymer ?
#
loop_
_entity_poly.entity_id
_entity_poly.type
_entity_poly.pdbx_seq_one_letter_code
_entity_poly.pdbx_strand_id
1 'polypeptide(L)'
;MDESTRFTSEHYLADLFEDYVSQSYLQFQPYFYSTKSKDKVKYDKQEKVALLQLPRKELLVDAGRTEAQVFVGLLSLLLSWCYNHRITEGEENIASAWNIVQLAPMLSWFDTPRSVADSVRVFVRRSVVFPLLRHFGFAQQCRTDVHTIINLGKKQVLKCLLEIRRVFSTTENFYMLNDLYITEYCIWLQSVSDDKLQALADKLKQVEVRKEDLELHLDELECVGRQAMGEDDSEGESSEEDSSTDKLTTAAVAVATNTAAAITTAAAITTAAAAATSTAAVTITTTIATTTATVATTAIAANVAAGVISATVSLQKMQLQQTDLDEYCKHHP
;
A
#
# COMPACT_ATOMS: atom_id res chain seq x y z
N MET A 1 1.72 -10.06 -14.82
CA MET A 1 1.21 -10.87 -13.69
C MET A 1 -0.18 -10.37 -13.37
N ASP A 2 -1.14 -11.26 -13.17
CA ASP A 2 -2.48 -10.87 -12.74
C ASP A 2 -2.44 -10.39 -11.28
N GLU A 3 -2.87 -9.15 -11.07
CA GLU A 3 -2.78 -8.46 -9.78
C GLU A 3 -3.80 -9.01 -8.80
N SER A 4 -4.98 -9.39 -9.28
CA SER A 4 -6.09 -9.89 -8.43
C SER A 4 -5.76 -11.24 -7.80
N THR A 5 -5.05 -12.11 -8.52
CA THR A 5 -4.62 -13.41 -7.99
C THR A 5 -3.41 -13.32 -7.07
N ARG A 6 -2.62 -12.25 -7.18
CA ARG A 6 -1.42 -12.06 -6.36
C ARG A 6 -1.66 -11.31 -5.06
N PHE A 7 -2.73 -10.52 -5.00
CA PHE A 7 -3.14 -9.84 -3.79
C PHE A 7 -3.38 -10.84 -2.65
N THR A 8 -2.98 -10.47 -1.44
CA THR A 8 -3.19 -11.29 -0.23
C THR A 8 -3.65 -10.37 0.88
N SER A 9 -4.90 -10.53 1.30
CA SER A 9 -5.52 -9.71 2.35
C SER A 9 -4.79 -9.82 3.68
N GLU A 10 -4.39 -11.04 4.08
CA GLU A 10 -3.65 -11.28 5.32
C GLU A 10 -2.34 -10.49 5.38
N HIS A 11 -1.56 -10.48 4.28
CA HIS A 11 -0.31 -9.73 4.20
C HIS A 11 -0.58 -8.22 4.29
N TYR A 12 -1.57 -7.72 3.56
CA TYR A 12 -1.94 -6.30 3.60
C TYR A 12 -2.33 -5.86 5.03
N LEU A 13 -3.15 -6.65 5.72
CA LEU A 13 -3.58 -6.34 7.08
C LEU A 13 -2.43 -6.46 8.09
N ALA A 14 -1.54 -7.44 7.91
CA ALA A 14 -0.34 -7.54 8.75
C ALA A 14 0.52 -6.27 8.64
N ASP A 15 0.81 -5.80 7.42
CA ASP A 15 1.60 -4.56 7.22
C ASP A 15 0.90 -3.29 7.75
N LEU A 16 -0.44 -3.31 7.84
CA LEU A 16 -1.24 -2.22 8.37
C LEU A 16 -1.24 -2.18 9.91
N PHE A 17 -1.43 -3.33 10.57
CA PHE A 17 -1.53 -3.40 12.04
C PHE A 17 -0.17 -3.58 12.72
N GLU A 18 0.82 -4.17 12.05
CA GLU A 18 2.20 -4.26 12.51
C GLU A 18 2.99 -2.99 12.16
N ASP A 19 2.49 -1.84 12.61
CA ASP A 19 2.91 -0.52 12.15
C ASP A 19 4.36 -0.14 12.51
N TYR A 20 5.05 -0.91 13.37
CA TYR A 20 6.41 -0.59 13.81
C TYR A 20 7.42 -0.53 12.64
N VAL A 21 7.30 -1.43 11.65
CA VAL A 21 8.16 -1.43 10.46
C VAL A 21 7.74 -0.33 9.50
N SER A 22 6.44 -0.27 9.22
CA SER A 22 5.81 0.67 8.30
C SER A 22 6.12 2.12 8.69
N GLN A 23 6.04 2.46 9.98
CA GLN A 23 6.37 3.78 10.52
C GLN A 23 7.83 4.18 10.27
N SER A 24 8.79 3.26 10.41
CA SER A 24 10.21 3.57 10.19
C SER A 24 10.43 4.09 8.76
N TYR A 25 9.88 3.38 7.78
CA TYR A 25 9.98 3.75 6.37
C TYR A 25 9.17 5.00 6.00
N LEU A 26 8.05 5.25 6.68
CA LEU A 26 7.26 6.48 6.52
C LEU A 26 7.99 7.71 7.09
N GLN A 27 8.69 7.55 8.22
CA GLN A 27 9.46 8.62 8.86
C GLN A 27 10.76 8.96 8.12
N PHE A 28 11.32 8.01 7.37
CA PHE A 28 12.48 8.25 6.52
C PHE A 28 12.26 9.47 5.62
N GLN A 29 13.23 10.39 5.65
CA GLN A 29 13.23 11.61 4.85
C GLN A 29 14.27 11.49 3.74
N PRO A 30 13.84 11.31 2.48
CA PRO A 30 14.74 11.30 1.35
C PRO A 30 15.59 12.57 1.23
N TYR A 31 16.81 12.42 0.71
CA TYR A 31 17.79 13.50 0.61
C TYR A 31 17.27 14.73 -0.15
N PHE A 32 16.36 14.54 -1.11
CA PHE A 32 15.84 15.61 -1.95
C PHE A 32 14.96 16.60 -1.18
N TYR A 33 14.39 16.24 -0.02
CA TYR A 33 13.67 17.19 0.83
C TYR A 33 14.58 18.26 1.46
N SER A 34 15.87 17.96 1.63
CA SER A 34 16.85 18.95 2.10
C SER A 34 17.21 20.00 1.02
N THR A 35 16.89 19.71 -0.25
CA THR A 35 17.27 20.53 -1.39
C THR A 35 16.25 21.65 -1.60
N LYS A 36 16.59 22.87 -1.17
CA LYS A 36 15.67 24.02 -1.19
C LYS A 36 15.40 24.64 -2.57
N SER A 37 16.22 24.36 -3.59
CA SER A 37 16.09 24.98 -4.92
C SER A 37 16.66 24.11 -6.03
N LYS A 38 16.06 24.21 -7.23
CA LYS A 38 16.51 23.58 -8.48
C LYS A 38 17.99 23.84 -8.78
N ASP A 39 18.51 25.04 -8.45
CA ASP A 39 19.89 25.44 -8.74
C ASP A 39 20.94 24.68 -7.91
N LYS A 40 20.53 24.11 -6.78
CA LYS A 40 21.42 23.35 -5.89
C LYS A 40 21.61 21.92 -6.34
N VAL A 41 20.79 21.41 -7.26
CA VAL A 41 20.91 20.06 -7.78
C VAL A 41 22.16 19.98 -8.67
N LYS A 42 23.15 19.20 -8.21
CA LYS A 42 24.42 18.97 -8.90
C LYS A 42 24.63 17.48 -9.13
N TYR A 43 25.27 17.17 -10.25
CA TYR A 43 25.73 15.82 -10.54
C TYR A 43 27.03 15.52 -9.80
N ASP A 44 27.10 14.32 -9.22
CA ASP A 44 28.33 13.77 -8.69
C ASP A 44 29.28 13.31 -9.82
N LYS A 45 30.41 12.69 -9.45
CA LYS A 45 31.39 12.23 -10.43
C LYS A 45 30.89 11.02 -11.22
N GLN A 46 30.20 10.08 -10.59
CA GLN A 46 29.69 8.85 -11.20
C GLN A 46 28.56 9.17 -12.18
N GLU A 47 27.63 10.05 -11.79
CA GLU A 47 26.53 10.56 -12.61
C GLU A 47 27.06 11.28 -13.85
N LYS A 48 28.10 12.11 -13.72
CA LYS A 48 28.74 12.74 -14.88
C LYS A 48 29.34 11.73 -15.84
N VAL A 49 30.00 10.69 -15.33
CA VAL A 49 30.55 9.61 -16.16
C VAL A 49 29.41 8.85 -16.85
N ALA A 50 28.33 8.54 -16.15
CA ALA A 50 27.16 7.88 -16.73
C ALA A 50 26.50 8.71 -17.83
N LEU A 51 26.42 10.04 -17.67
CA LEU A 51 25.94 10.96 -18.70
C LEU A 51 26.82 10.95 -19.95
N LEU A 52 28.14 10.89 -19.79
CA LEU A 52 29.08 10.81 -20.92
C LEU A 52 28.99 9.49 -21.68
N GLN A 53 28.50 8.42 -21.04
CA GLN A 53 28.29 7.11 -21.67
C GLN A 53 26.98 7.03 -22.46
N LEU A 54 26.10 8.02 -22.34
CA LEU A 54 24.84 8.01 -23.08
C LEU A 54 25.10 8.17 -24.60
N PRO A 55 24.44 7.36 -25.45
CA PRO A 55 24.50 7.53 -26.88
C PRO A 55 24.09 8.95 -27.32
N ARG A 56 24.87 9.55 -28.21
CA ARG A 56 24.53 10.84 -28.81
C ARG A 56 23.54 10.61 -29.96
N LYS A 57 22.25 10.69 -29.66
CA LYS A 57 21.18 10.63 -30.66
C LYS A 57 20.06 11.61 -30.34
N GLU A 58 19.37 12.06 -31.38
CA GLU A 58 18.18 12.87 -31.27
C GLU A 58 16.95 11.97 -31.34
N LEU A 59 16.04 12.11 -30.38
CA LEU A 59 14.80 11.35 -30.32
C LEU A 59 13.66 12.25 -30.78
N LEU A 60 13.05 11.89 -31.91
CA LEU A 60 11.90 12.58 -32.45
C LEU A 60 10.64 11.93 -31.89
N VAL A 61 9.97 12.63 -30.97
CA VAL A 61 8.71 12.19 -30.38
C VAL A 61 7.58 13.00 -30.99
N ASP A 62 6.62 12.31 -31.59
CA ASP A 62 5.45 12.95 -32.18
C ASP A 62 4.65 13.70 -31.11
N ALA A 63 4.35 14.97 -31.41
CA ALA A 63 3.55 15.80 -30.54
C ALA A 63 2.13 15.22 -30.34
N GLY A 64 1.56 15.46 -29.16
CA GLY A 64 0.22 15.00 -28.83
C GLY A 64 0.23 13.69 -28.04
N ARG A 65 -0.35 12.62 -28.60
CA ARG A 65 -0.61 11.38 -27.84
C ARG A 65 0.67 10.65 -27.45
N THR A 66 1.61 10.50 -28.39
CA THR A 66 2.87 9.78 -28.15
C THR A 66 3.69 10.48 -27.07
N GLU A 67 3.88 11.79 -27.18
CA GLU A 67 4.54 12.59 -26.14
C GLU A 67 3.86 12.43 -24.76
N ALA A 68 2.53 12.51 -24.70
CA ALA A 68 1.81 12.31 -23.45
C ALA A 68 2.06 10.92 -22.83
N GLN A 69 2.12 9.86 -23.65
CA GLN A 69 2.43 8.51 -23.18
C GLN A 69 3.85 8.40 -22.62
N VAL A 70 4.84 9.07 -23.22
CA VAL A 70 6.22 9.09 -22.70
C VAL A 70 6.27 9.77 -21.34
N PHE A 71 5.56 10.89 -21.13
CA PHE A 71 5.47 11.51 -19.80
C PHE A 71 4.78 10.62 -18.75
N VAL A 72 3.75 9.88 -19.16
CA VAL A 72 3.07 8.92 -18.27
C VAL A 72 3.98 7.73 -17.91
N GLY A 73 4.76 7.23 -18.86
CA GLY A 73 5.79 6.22 -18.59
C GLY A 73 6.89 6.73 -17.67
N LEU A 74 7.37 7.97 -17.88
CA LEU A 74 8.32 8.62 -16.97
C LEU A 74 7.77 8.68 -15.54
N LEU A 75 6.50 9.09 -15.37
CA LEU A 75 5.85 9.13 -14.07
C LEU A 75 5.83 7.76 -13.39
N SER A 76 5.49 6.70 -14.15
CA SER A 76 5.49 5.33 -13.65
C SER A 76 6.87 4.88 -13.14
N LEU A 77 7.94 5.22 -13.86
CA LEU A 77 9.32 4.96 -13.43
C LEU A 77 9.68 5.72 -12.15
N LEU A 78 9.31 7.00 -12.05
CA LEU A 78 9.60 7.82 -10.87
C LEU A 78 8.85 7.32 -9.62
N LEU A 79 7.58 6.93 -9.76
CA LEU A 79 6.81 6.35 -8.65
C LEU A 79 7.48 5.08 -8.13
N SER A 80 7.91 4.21 -9.05
CA SER A 80 8.58 2.96 -8.74
C SER A 80 9.96 3.19 -8.09
N TRP A 81 10.70 4.20 -8.55
CA TRP A 81 11.97 4.60 -7.93
C TRP A 81 11.75 5.19 -6.54
N CYS A 82 10.75 6.06 -6.33
CA CYS A 82 10.45 6.64 -5.02
C CYS A 82 10.09 5.56 -4.00
N TYR A 83 9.29 4.57 -4.40
CA TYR A 83 9.02 3.41 -3.56
C TYR A 83 10.31 2.71 -3.16
N ASN A 84 11.17 2.38 -4.13
CA ASN A 84 12.43 1.72 -3.85
C ASN A 84 13.33 2.57 -2.93
N HIS A 85 13.49 3.85 -3.23
CA HIS A 85 14.34 4.76 -2.48
C HIS A 85 13.89 4.88 -1.00
N ARG A 86 12.59 4.83 -0.74
CA ARG A 86 12.07 4.84 0.65
C ARG A 86 12.25 3.49 1.35
N ILE A 87 11.86 2.38 0.71
CA ILE A 87 11.89 1.07 1.36
C ILE A 87 13.33 0.61 1.64
N THR A 88 14.30 1.13 0.88
CA THR A 88 15.72 0.86 1.09
C THR A 88 16.45 2.00 1.79
N GLU A 89 15.73 3.00 2.31
CA GLU A 89 16.29 4.16 3.05
C GLU A 89 17.43 4.88 2.30
N GLY A 90 17.36 4.87 0.97
CA GLY A 90 18.33 5.47 0.06
C GLY A 90 19.52 4.59 -0.34
N GLU A 91 19.64 3.38 0.20
CA GLU A 91 20.71 2.44 -0.16
C GLU A 91 20.17 1.27 -0.99
N GLU A 92 20.61 1.15 -2.24
CA GLU A 92 20.15 0.06 -3.11
C GLU A 92 20.59 -1.32 -2.62
N ASN A 93 19.75 -2.32 -2.86
CA ASN A 93 20.03 -3.72 -2.53
C ASN A 93 19.61 -4.66 -3.67
N ILE A 94 19.75 -5.97 -3.45
CA ILE A 94 19.43 -7.00 -4.46
C ILE A 94 17.95 -6.99 -4.90
N ALA A 95 17.05 -6.48 -4.07
CA ALA A 95 15.62 -6.39 -4.38
C ALA A 95 15.27 -5.09 -5.12
N SER A 96 16.19 -4.13 -5.22
CA SER A 96 15.88 -2.82 -5.79
C SER A 96 15.45 -2.89 -7.26
N ALA A 97 16.14 -3.70 -8.07
CA ALA A 97 15.75 -3.89 -9.45
C ALA A 97 14.34 -4.51 -9.55
N TRP A 98 14.08 -5.52 -8.72
CA TRP A 98 12.79 -6.20 -8.70
C TRP A 98 11.66 -5.26 -8.27
N ASN A 99 11.85 -4.43 -7.23
CA ASN A 99 10.87 -3.44 -6.79
C ASN A 99 10.50 -2.49 -7.92
N ILE A 100 11.50 -1.92 -8.61
CA ILE A 100 11.26 -0.97 -9.69
C ILE A 100 10.52 -1.64 -10.85
N VAL A 101 10.94 -2.83 -11.26
CA VAL A 101 10.32 -3.57 -12.38
C VAL A 101 8.89 -3.99 -12.06
N GLN A 102 8.65 -4.48 -10.84
CA GLN A 102 7.29 -4.89 -10.46
C GLN A 102 6.36 -3.70 -10.33
N LEU A 103 6.80 -2.54 -9.87
CA LEU A 103 5.90 -1.39 -9.70
C LEU A 103 5.67 -0.63 -11.00
N ALA A 104 6.59 -0.69 -11.96
CA ALA A 104 6.42 -0.11 -13.29
C ALA A 104 5.80 -1.13 -14.26
N PRO A 105 4.50 -1.05 -14.61
CA PRO A 105 3.86 -1.97 -15.56
C PRO A 105 4.53 -2.00 -16.93
N MET A 106 5.13 -0.87 -17.36
CA MET A 106 5.88 -0.80 -18.62
C MET A 106 7.14 -1.67 -18.63
N LEU A 107 7.70 -1.99 -17.46
CA LEU A 107 8.89 -2.83 -17.35
C LEU A 107 8.55 -4.30 -17.11
N SER A 108 7.53 -4.59 -16.29
CA SER A 108 7.12 -5.97 -15.96
C SER A 108 6.17 -6.59 -16.98
N TRP A 109 5.37 -5.79 -17.68
CA TRP A 109 4.32 -6.26 -18.58
C TRP A 109 4.26 -5.55 -19.94
N PHE A 110 5.22 -4.65 -20.21
CA PHE A 110 5.25 -3.84 -21.43
C PHE A 110 3.96 -3.03 -21.67
N ASP A 111 3.23 -2.74 -20.58
CA ASP A 111 2.00 -1.97 -20.62
C ASP A 111 2.23 -0.55 -20.13
N THR A 112 1.94 0.43 -20.99
CA THR A 112 2.12 1.84 -20.66
C THR A 112 0.79 2.40 -20.16
N PRO A 113 0.73 2.96 -18.93
CA PRO A 113 -0.50 3.53 -18.41
C PRO A 113 -1.07 4.61 -19.34
N ARG A 114 -2.39 4.75 -19.35
CA ARG A 114 -3.07 5.57 -20.36
C ARG A 114 -3.10 7.05 -20.02
N SER A 115 -2.99 7.37 -18.74
CA SER A 115 -3.07 8.73 -18.22
C SER A 115 -2.25 8.86 -16.93
N VAL A 116 -2.06 10.11 -16.47
CA VAL A 116 -1.40 10.40 -15.19
C VAL A 116 -2.17 9.74 -14.03
N ALA A 117 -3.50 9.87 -14.01
CA ALA A 117 -4.34 9.25 -12.98
C ALA A 117 -4.23 7.72 -13.00
N ASP A 118 -4.26 7.12 -14.19
CA ASP A 118 -4.12 5.67 -14.36
C ASP A 118 -2.73 5.19 -13.92
N SER A 119 -1.66 5.93 -14.21
CA SER A 119 -0.32 5.59 -13.74
C SER A 119 -0.20 5.59 -12.21
N VAL A 120 -0.82 6.55 -11.53
CA VAL A 120 -0.82 6.59 -10.06
C VAL A 120 -1.67 5.45 -9.51
N ARG A 121 -2.88 5.23 -10.05
CA ARG A 121 -3.78 4.14 -9.63
C ARG A 121 -3.11 2.77 -9.78
N VAL A 122 -2.53 2.48 -10.95
CA VAL A 122 -1.81 1.23 -11.22
C VAL A 122 -0.62 1.09 -10.28
N PHE A 123 0.19 2.14 -10.09
CA PHE A 123 1.29 2.10 -9.13
C PHE A 123 0.81 1.78 -7.71
N VAL A 124 -0.22 2.47 -7.21
CA VAL A 124 -0.76 2.26 -5.86
C VAL A 124 -1.27 0.82 -5.73
N ARG A 125 -2.06 0.34 -6.69
CA ARG A 125 -2.55 -1.05 -6.69
C ARG A 125 -1.40 -2.05 -6.66
N ARG A 126 -0.37 -1.86 -7.49
CA ARG A 126 0.80 -2.75 -7.54
C ARG A 126 1.63 -2.69 -6.25
N SER A 127 1.71 -1.53 -5.60
CA SER A 127 2.44 -1.34 -4.33
C SER A 127 1.80 -2.06 -3.15
N VAL A 128 0.48 -2.29 -3.18
CA VAL A 128 -0.23 -3.07 -2.15
C VAL A 128 -0.35 -4.56 -2.50
N VAL A 129 0.17 -4.99 -3.65
CA VAL A 129 0.07 -6.37 -4.14
C VAL A 129 1.41 -7.09 -4.13
N PHE A 130 2.46 -6.47 -4.67
CA PHE A 130 3.71 -7.18 -4.98
C PHE A 130 4.80 -7.06 -3.92
N PRO A 131 5.20 -5.85 -3.47
CA PRO A 131 6.44 -5.69 -2.74
C PRO A 131 6.33 -6.16 -1.29
N LEU A 132 7.47 -6.05 -0.59
CA LEU A 132 7.61 -6.44 0.80
C LEU A 132 6.63 -5.70 1.73
N LEU A 133 6.54 -4.37 1.57
CA LEU A 133 5.67 -3.49 2.35
C LEU A 133 4.45 -3.08 1.53
N ARG A 134 3.27 -3.55 1.93
CA ARG A 134 2.00 -3.36 1.23
C ARG A 134 1.12 -2.39 2.02
N HIS A 135 1.50 -1.12 2.00
CA HIS A 135 0.82 -0.09 2.79
C HIS A 135 0.32 1.05 1.90
N PHE A 136 -0.99 1.33 1.93
CA PHE A 136 -1.61 2.35 1.08
C PHE A 136 -1.04 3.75 1.34
N GLY A 137 -0.87 4.14 2.61
CA GLY A 137 -0.29 5.43 2.98
C GLY A 137 1.14 5.61 2.49
N PHE A 138 1.91 4.52 2.42
CA PHE A 138 3.29 4.54 1.92
C PHE A 138 3.32 4.84 0.42
N ALA A 139 2.39 4.25 -0.35
CA ALA A 139 2.24 4.54 -1.77
C ALA A 139 1.84 6.01 -2.03
N GLN A 140 0.96 6.57 -1.20
CA GLN A 140 0.58 7.99 -1.29
C GLN A 140 1.74 8.92 -0.94
N GLN A 141 2.59 8.54 0.00
CA GLN A 141 3.81 9.28 0.29
C GLN A 141 4.76 9.27 -0.91
N CYS A 142 4.94 8.13 -1.58
CA CYS A 142 5.74 8.04 -2.81
C CYS A 142 5.21 8.96 -3.92
N ARG A 143 3.89 9.12 -4.07
CA ARG A 143 3.27 10.09 -4.99
C ARG A 143 3.72 11.52 -4.68
N THR A 144 3.74 11.87 -3.40
CA THR A 144 4.15 13.20 -2.92
C THR A 144 5.64 13.46 -3.15
N ASP A 145 6.47 12.43 -2.99
CA ASP A 145 7.89 12.49 -3.29
C ASP A 145 8.15 12.77 -4.78
N VAL A 146 7.44 12.07 -5.67
CA VAL A 146 7.57 12.30 -7.12
C VAL A 146 7.21 13.74 -7.48
N HIS A 147 6.13 14.27 -6.90
CA HIS A 147 5.77 15.67 -7.06
C HIS A 147 6.91 16.61 -6.61
N THR A 148 7.57 16.30 -5.50
CA THR A 148 8.74 17.07 -5.01
C THR A 148 9.92 16.99 -5.98
N ILE A 149 10.23 15.79 -6.49
CA ILE A 149 11.33 15.54 -7.44
C ILE A 149 11.14 16.29 -8.76
N ILE A 150 9.93 16.25 -9.32
CA ILE A 150 9.63 16.96 -10.57
C ILE A 150 9.78 18.48 -10.35
N ASN A 151 9.35 18.99 -9.19
CA ASN A 151 9.52 20.40 -8.81
C ASN A 151 10.97 20.80 -8.52
N LEU A 152 11.90 19.86 -8.31
CA LEU A 152 13.34 20.12 -8.26
C LEU A 152 13.98 20.21 -9.65
N GLY A 153 13.19 19.95 -10.69
CA GLY A 153 13.55 20.16 -12.08
C GLY A 153 14.23 18.96 -12.74
N LYS A 154 14.47 19.09 -14.05
CA LYS A 154 14.98 18.02 -14.91
C LYS A 154 16.24 17.34 -14.37
N LYS A 155 17.14 18.08 -13.75
CA LYS A 155 18.40 17.51 -13.23
C LYS A 155 18.14 16.44 -12.18
N GLN A 156 17.19 16.68 -11.28
CA GLN A 156 16.85 15.74 -10.21
C GLN A 156 16.15 14.50 -10.77
N VAL A 157 15.22 14.70 -11.72
CA VAL A 157 14.57 13.59 -12.43
C VAL A 157 15.60 12.71 -13.14
N LEU A 158 16.60 13.32 -13.79
CA LEU A 158 17.66 12.59 -14.47
C LEU A 158 18.56 11.82 -13.49
N LYS A 159 18.81 12.33 -12.27
CA LYS A 159 19.52 11.56 -11.23
C LYS A 159 18.77 10.27 -10.89
N CYS A 160 17.46 10.34 -10.67
CA CYS A 160 16.64 9.16 -10.42
C CYS A 160 16.73 8.14 -11.57
N LEU A 161 16.66 8.59 -12.84
CA LEU A 161 16.79 7.68 -13.99
C LEU A 161 18.19 7.06 -14.10
N LEU A 162 19.25 7.81 -13.81
CA LEU A 162 20.62 7.29 -13.79
C LEU A 162 20.81 6.25 -12.68
N GLU A 163 20.14 6.43 -11.55
CA GLU A 163 20.11 5.48 -10.44
C GLU A 163 19.40 4.17 -10.85
N ILE A 164 18.21 4.25 -11.45
CA ILE A 164 17.52 3.09 -12.04
C ILE A 164 18.44 2.37 -13.04
N ARG A 165 19.10 3.13 -13.91
CA ARG A 165 20.03 2.59 -14.91
C ARG A 165 21.17 1.84 -14.25
N ARG A 166 21.72 2.37 -13.16
CA ARG A 166 22.79 1.72 -12.39
C ARG A 166 22.31 0.41 -11.77
N VAL A 167 21.15 0.43 -11.10
CA VAL A 167 20.52 -0.75 -10.48
C VAL A 167 20.31 -1.89 -11.48
N PHE A 168 19.82 -1.59 -12.68
CA PHE A 168 19.60 -2.60 -13.72
C PHE A 168 20.90 -3.12 -14.34
N SER A 169 21.95 -2.31 -14.41
CA SER A 169 23.26 -2.75 -14.90
C SER A 169 23.95 -3.70 -13.92
N THR A 170 23.73 -3.55 -12.62
CA THR A 170 24.35 -4.40 -11.59
C THR A 170 23.55 -5.66 -11.27
N THR A 171 22.28 -5.73 -11.68
CA THR A 171 21.41 -6.87 -11.38
C THR A 171 21.27 -7.77 -12.59
N GLU A 172 21.57 -9.06 -12.41
CA GLU A 172 21.41 -10.07 -13.46
C GLU A 172 19.96 -10.09 -13.99
N ASN A 173 19.81 -10.26 -15.30
CA ASN A 173 18.54 -10.28 -16.06
C ASN A 173 17.81 -8.95 -16.30
N PHE A 174 18.15 -7.85 -15.62
CA PHE A 174 17.45 -6.57 -15.82
C PHE A 174 18.19 -5.57 -16.72
N TYR A 175 19.46 -5.82 -17.07
CA TYR A 175 20.26 -4.92 -17.91
C TYR A 175 19.62 -4.64 -19.27
N MET A 176 18.87 -5.58 -19.85
CA MET A 176 18.17 -5.37 -21.12
C MET A 176 17.13 -4.24 -21.05
N LEU A 177 16.54 -3.99 -19.89
CA LEU A 177 15.59 -2.89 -19.70
C LEU A 177 16.26 -1.52 -19.79
N ASN A 178 17.57 -1.44 -19.55
CA ASN A 178 18.31 -0.21 -19.81
C ASN A 178 18.36 0.14 -21.29
N ASP A 179 18.52 -0.86 -22.14
CA ASP A 179 18.60 -0.64 -23.59
C ASP A 179 17.21 -0.43 -24.20
N LEU A 180 16.18 -1.09 -23.66
CA LEU A 180 14.80 -0.96 -24.13
C LEU A 180 14.12 0.34 -23.69
N TYR A 181 14.37 0.78 -22.45
CA TYR A 181 13.63 1.90 -21.85
C TYR A 181 14.54 2.97 -21.26
N ILE A 182 15.34 2.62 -20.25
CA ILE A 182 15.92 3.63 -19.34
C ILE A 182 16.90 4.56 -20.06
N THR A 183 17.72 4.03 -20.97
CA THR A 183 18.67 4.85 -21.75
C THR A 183 17.94 5.84 -22.66
N GLU A 184 16.83 5.42 -23.28
CA GLU A 184 16.00 6.30 -24.11
C GLU A 184 15.38 7.42 -23.28
N TYR A 185 14.86 7.11 -22.08
CA TYR A 185 14.33 8.13 -21.17
C TYR A 185 15.40 9.13 -20.73
N CYS A 186 16.62 8.67 -20.43
CA CYS A 186 17.75 9.54 -20.08
C CYS A 186 18.12 10.50 -21.21
N ILE A 187 18.07 10.04 -22.47
CA ILE A 187 18.38 10.88 -23.63
C ILE A 187 17.22 11.85 -23.91
N TRP A 188 16.00 11.33 -23.98
CA TRP A 188 14.79 12.11 -24.28
C TRP A 188 14.60 13.24 -23.27
N LEU A 189 14.71 12.94 -21.97
CA LEU A 189 14.50 13.91 -20.91
C LEU A 189 15.41 15.14 -21.05
N GLN A 190 16.64 14.98 -21.57
CA GLN A 190 17.57 16.10 -21.79
C GLN A 190 17.01 17.15 -22.77
N SER A 191 16.22 16.73 -23.75
CA SER A 191 15.57 17.62 -24.74
C SER A 191 14.29 18.30 -24.22
N VAL A 192 13.71 17.79 -23.14
CA VAL A 192 12.45 18.29 -22.57
C VAL A 192 12.67 19.61 -21.83
N SER A 193 11.73 20.56 -21.98
CA SER A 193 11.70 21.80 -21.22
C SER A 193 11.14 21.59 -19.81
N ASP A 194 11.61 22.40 -18.86
CA ASP A 194 11.14 22.36 -17.48
C ASP A 194 9.65 22.72 -17.36
N ASP A 195 9.09 23.53 -18.29
CA ASP A 195 7.66 23.88 -18.31
C ASP A 195 6.76 22.66 -18.52
N LYS A 196 7.18 21.71 -19.38
CA LYS A 196 6.42 20.47 -19.61
C LYS A 196 6.46 19.57 -18.38
N LEU A 197 7.59 19.52 -17.68
CA LEU A 197 7.71 18.82 -16.40
C LEU A 197 6.84 19.47 -15.33
N GLN A 198 6.78 20.80 -15.27
CA GLN A 198 5.90 21.51 -14.35
C GLN A 198 4.43 21.21 -14.61
N ALA A 199 4.00 21.18 -15.88
CA ALA A 199 2.65 20.78 -16.24
C ALA A 199 2.32 19.34 -15.83
N LEU A 200 3.29 18.42 -15.85
CA LEU A 200 3.12 17.07 -15.32
C LEU A 200 2.95 17.08 -13.80
N ALA A 201 3.74 17.88 -13.07
CA ALA A 201 3.61 18.03 -11.62
C ALA A 201 2.24 18.59 -11.23
N ASP A 202 1.75 19.60 -11.95
CA ASP A 202 0.44 20.20 -11.70
C ASP A 202 -0.69 19.20 -11.91
N LYS A 203 -0.61 18.38 -12.97
CA LYS A 203 -1.54 17.26 -13.20
C LYS A 203 -1.45 16.22 -12.10
N LEU A 204 -0.25 15.84 -11.68
CA LEU A 204 -0.04 14.85 -10.62
C LEU A 204 -0.64 15.32 -9.29
N LYS A 205 -0.54 16.62 -8.98
CA LYS A 205 -1.11 17.22 -7.76
C LYS A 205 -2.64 17.11 -7.70
N GLN A 206 -3.31 17.12 -8.85
CA GLN A 206 -4.78 17.00 -8.96
C GLN A 206 -5.27 15.55 -8.87
N VAL A 207 -4.36 14.57 -9.00
CA VAL A 207 -4.74 13.15 -8.93
C VAL A 207 -4.85 12.73 -7.47
N GLU A 208 -6.07 12.38 -7.09
CA GLU A 208 -6.35 11.65 -5.87
C GLU A 208 -6.78 10.24 -6.23
N VAL A 209 -6.16 9.25 -5.56
CA VAL A 209 -6.53 7.84 -5.68
C VAL A 209 -7.09 7.43 -4.33
N ARG A 210 -8.31 6.93 -4.35
CA ARG A 210 -8.96 6.38 -3.17
C ARG A 210 -8.77 4.87 -3.11
N LYS A 211 -9.15 4.27 -1.98
CA LYS A 211 -9.03 2.82 -1.78
C LYS A 211 -10.04 2.06 -2.63
N GLU A 212 -11.21 2.64 -2.91
CA GLU A 212 -12.23 2.02 -3.75
C GLU A 212 -11.77 1.89 -5.22
N ASP A 213 -10.99 2.85 -5.72
CA ASP A 213 -10.43 2.87 -7.08
C ASP A 213 -9.50 1.68 -7.38
N LEU A 214 -9.04 1.02 -6.33
CA LEU A 214 -8.14 -0.12 -6.45
C LEU A 214 -8.86 -1.42 -6.71
N GLU A 215 -10.19 -1.52 -6.55
CA GLU A 215 -10.95 -2.77 -6.77
C GLU A 215 -10.39 -3.97 -5.97
N LEU A 216 -9.92 -3.69 -4.74
CA LEU A 216 -9.40 -4.69 -3.78
C LEU A 216 -10.21 -4.74 -2.49
N HIS A 217 -11.27 -3.94 -2.37
CA HIS A 217 -12.11 -3.83 -1.18
C HIS A 217 -11.32 -3.52 0.11
N LEU A 218 -10.30 -2.65 0.01
CA LEU A 218 -9.41 -2.38 1.15
C LEU A 218 -10.17 -1.80 2.34
N ASP A 219 -11.14 -0.92 2.13
CA ASP A 219 -11.92 -0.32 3.24
C ASP A 219 -12.69 -1.38 4.04
N GLU A 220 -13.27 -2.37 3.36
CA GLU A 220 -13.95 -3.49 4.01
C GLU A 220 -12.96 -4.37 4.79
N LEU A 221 -11.80 -4.66 4.20
CA LEU A 221 -10.75 -5.46 4.86
C LEU A 221 -10.22 -4.78 6.11
N GLU A 222 -9.97 -3.47 6.04
CA GLU A 222 -9.46 -2.69 7.18
C GLU A 222 -10.49 -2.61 8.30
N CYS A 223 -11.76 -2.40 7.97
CA CYS A 223 -12.85 -2.38 8.95
C CYS A 223 -12.96 -3.71 9.70
N VAL A 224 -12.95 -4.84 8.98
CA VAL A 224 -12.96 -6.19 9.59
C VAL A 224 -11.70 -6.42 10.43
N GLY A 225 -10.54 -5.95 9.95
CA GLY A 225 -9.28 -6.04 10.68
C GLY A 225 -9.30 -5.29 12.02
N ARG A 226 -9.81 -4.06 12.05
CA ARG A 226 -9.92 -3.25 13.28
C ARG A 226 -10.85 -3.90 14.31
N GLN A 227 -12.00 -4.39 13.85
CA GLN A 227 -12.94 -5.13 14.69
C GLN A 227 -12.29 -6.38 15.30
N ALA A 228 -11.47 -7.11 14.53
CA ALA A 228 -10.76 -8.29 15.02
C ALA A 228 -9.67 -7.97 16.06
N MET A 229 -9.05 -6.78 15.97
CA MET A 229 -8.04 -6.31 16.92
C MET A 229 -8.64 -5.72 18.21
N GLY A 230 -9.98 -5.58 18.29
CA GLY A 230 -10.66 -4.94 19.42
C GLY A 230 -10.46 -3.42 19.44
N GLU A 231 -10.08 -2.83 18.31
CA GLU A 231 -10.10 -1.39 18.10
C GLU A 231 -11.56 -1.01 17.78
N ASP A 232 -12.36 -0.77 18.81
CA ASP A 232 -13.71 -0.24 18.63
C ASP A 232 -13.61 1.17 17.99
N ASP A 233 -14.00 1.30 16.72
CA ASP A 233 -14.16 2.57 16.02
C ASP A 233 -15.26 3.39 16.74
N SER A 234 -14.90 4.14 17.80
CA SER A 234 -15.79 5.09 18.46
C SER A 234 -15.91 6.42 17.70
N GLU A 235 -15.87 6.41 16.37
CA GLU A 235 -16.16 7.59 15.54
C GLU A 235 -16.92 7.17 14.29
N GLY A 236 -18.25 7.18 14.38
CA GLY A 236 -19.11 6.86 13.23
C GLY A 236 -20.60 6.81 13.54
N GLU A 237 -21.18 7.84 14.18
CA GLU A 237 -22.62 8.07 14.06
C GLU A 237 -22.91 9.40 13.33
N SER A 238 -23.68 9.26 12.27
CA SER A 238 -24.19 10.27 11.36
C SER A 238 -25.24 11.18 12.01
N SER A 239 -25.17 12.46 11.67
CA SER A 239 -26.26 13.44 11.47
C SER A 239 -27.62 13.21 12.12
N GLU A 240 -28.08 14.20 12.89
CA GLU A 240 -29.36 14.88 12.61
C GLU A 240 -29.39 16.28 13.26
N GLU A 241 -29.98 17.22 12.52
CA GLU A 241 -30.10 18.65 12.79
C GLU A 241 -31.10 18.92 13.93
N ASP A 242 -30.83 19.93 14.78
CA ASP A 242 -31.93 20.82 15.21
C ASP A 242 -31.46 22.25 15.57
N SER A 243 -31.85 23.18 14.69
CA SER A 243 -32.42 24.52 14.90
C SER A 243 -32.03 25.39 16.11
N SER A 244 -31.22 26.40 15.80
CA SER A 244 -31.40 27.86 15.98
C SER A 244 -31.75 28.55 17.34
N THR A 245 -30.92 29.57 17.61
CA THR A 245 -31.12 30.83 18.40
C THR A 245 -31.23 30.73 19.94
N ASP A 246 -30.54 31.51 20.76
CA ASP A 246 -30.41 32.97 20.70
C ASP A 246 -29.23 33.53 21.51
N LYS A 247 -28.80 34.74 21.13
CA LYS A 247 -27.70 35.51 21.73
C LYS A 247 -28.11 36.16 23.06
N LEU A 248 -27.25 36.17 24.08
CA LEU A 248 -26.90 37.43 24.76
C LEU A 248 -25.64 37.36 25.63
N THR A 249 -24.82 38.37 25.42
CA THR A 249 -23.60 38.77 26.14
C THR A 249 -23.86 39.30 27.56
N THR A 250 -22.79 39.22 28.36
CA THR A 250 -22.42 40.10 29.49
C THR A 250 -22.84 39.65 30.90
N ALA A 251 -21.88 39.09 31.64
CA ALA A 251 -21.44 39.63 32.94
C ALA A 251 -20.41 38.69 33.59
N ALA A 252 -19.13 38.96 33.33
CA ALA A 252 -18.09 38.62 34.28
C ALA A 252 -18.33 39.41 35.58
N VAL A 253 -17.86 38.86 36.70
CA VAL A 253 -17.90 39.39 38.08
C VAL A 253 -19.12 38.95 38.91
N ALA A 254 -19.12 37.66 39.29
CA ALA A 254 -19.58 37.19 40.60
C ALA A 254 -18.80 35.91 40.96
N VAL A 255 -17.48 36.08 41.09
CA VAL A 255 -16.57 35.08 41.64
C VAL A 255 -16.71 35.08 43.16
N ALA A 256 -16.61 33.88 43.73
CA ALA A 256 -16.45 33.54 45.14
C ALA A 256 -17.71 33.52 46.01
N THR A 257 -18.38 32.35 46.06
CA THR A 257 -18.82 31.72 47.33
C THR A 257 -19.45 30.33 47.22
N ASN A 258 -19.74 29.77 46.04
CA ASN A 258 -20.44 28.47 45.94
C ASN A 258 -19.58 27.23 45.60
N THR A 259 -18.25 27.34 45.64
CA THR A 259 -17.33 26.26 45.21
C THR A 259 -16.85 25.34 46.35
N ALA A 260 -17.69 25.04 47.32
CA ALA A 260 -17.34 24.11 48.41
C ALA A 260 -18.39 23.00 48.66
N ALA A 261 -19.63 23.16 48.19
CA ALA A 261 -20.70 22.16 48.40
C ALA A 261 -20.83 21.13 47.27
N ALA A 262 -20.29 21.40 46.07
CA ALA A 262 -20.41 20.51 44.91
C ALA A 262 -19.34 19.39 44.85
N ILE A 263 -18.27 19.51 45.64
CA ILE A 263 -17.14 18.56 45.60
C ILE A 263 -17.42 17.30 46.43
N THR A 264 -18.25 17.39 47.47
CA THR A 264 -18.52 16.26 48.37
C THR A 264 -19.60 15.29 47.85
N THR A 265 -20.45 15.72 46.91
CA THR A 265 -21.54 14.89 46.36
C THR A 265 -21.11 14.10 45.12
N ALA A 266 -20.05 14.51 44.41
CA ALA A 266 -19.52 13.81 43.24
C ALA A 266 -18.70 12.54 43.58
N ALA A 267 -18.10 12.50 44.78
CA ALA A 267 -17.25 11.38 45.22
C ALA A 267 -18.04 10.13 45.67
N ALA A 268 -19.29 10.29 46.11
CA ALA A 268 -20.13 9.18 46.57
C ALA A 268 -20.82 8.42 45.41
N ILE A 269 -21.02 9.08 44.27
CA ILE A 269 -21.65 8.47 43.08
C ILE A 269 -20.64 7.65 42.27
N THR A 270 -19.35 8.04 42.31
CA THR A 270 -18.26 7.33 41.61
C THR A 270 -17.87 6.00 42.27
N THR A 271 -18.11 5.82 43.56
CA THR A 271 -17.76 4.56 44.27
C THR A 271 -18.84 3.48 44.12
N ALA A 272 -20.11 3.85 43.89
CA ALA A 272 -21.20 2.89 43.69
C ALA A 272 -21.23 2.29 42.26
N ALA A 273 -20.82 3.06 41.25
CA ALA A 273 -20.77 2.60 39.86
C ALA A 273 -19.66 1.54 39.64
N ALA A 274 -18.50 1.70 40.26
CA ALA A 274 -17.37 0.78 40.10
C ALA A 274 -17.63 -0.65 40.63
N ALA A 275 -18.51 -0.80 41.63
CA ALA A 275 -18.87 -2.11 42.19
C ALA A 275 -19.90 -2.87 41.33
N ALA A 276 -20.77 -2.15 40.60
CA ALA A 276 -21.74 -2.76 39.70
C ALA A 276 -21.08 -3.29 38.41
N THR A 277 -20.07 -2.59 37.89
CA THR A 277 -19.39 -2.95 36.64
C THR A 277 -18.49 -4.19 36.78
N SER A 278 -17.90 -4.45 37.95
CA SER A 278 -17.05 -5.65 38.14
C SER A 278 -17.85 -6.95 38.22
N THR A 279 -19.09 -6.90 38.73
CA THR A 279 -19.94 -8.08 38.89
C THR A 279 -20.54 -8.54 37.55
N ALA A 280 -20.82 -7.59 36.64
CA ALA A 280 -21.28 -7.89 35.28
C ALA A 280 -20.16 -8.49 34.39
N ALA A 281 -18.94 -7.97 34.50
CA ALA A 281 -17.79 -8.45 33.73
C ALA A 281 -17.42 -9.92 34.04
N VAL A 282 -17.50 -10.33 35.32
CA VAL A 282 -17.22 -11.73 35.72
C VAL A 282 -18.29 -12.70 35.19
N THR A 283 -19.55 -12.28 35.14
CA THR A 283 -20.67 -13.12 34.67
C THR A 283 -20.61 -13.32 33.14
N ILE A 284 -20.24 -12.29 32.38
CA ILE A 284 -20.09 -12.37 30.91
C ILE A 284 -18.89 -13.24 30.53
N THR A 285 -17.75 -13.07 31.21
CA THR A 285 -16.53 -13.84 30.93
C THR A 285 -16.74 -15.34 31.13
N THR A 286 -17.50 -15.72 32.18
CA THR A 286 -17.80 -17.13 32.47
C THR A 286 -18.77 -17.75 31.45
N THR A 287 -19.67 -16.93 30.88
CA THR A 287 -20.64 -17.37 29.87
C THR A 287 -19.98 -17.53 28.49
N ILE A 288 -19.06 -16.64 28.12
CA ILE A 288 -18.30 -16.76 26.85
C ILE A 288 -17.38 -17.98 26.87
N ALA A 289 -16.71 -18.26 28.01
CA ALA A 289 -15.82 -19.41 28.15
C ALA A 289 -16.56 -20.77 28.02
N THR A 290 -17.78 -20.87 28.54
CA THR A 290 -18.58 -22.10 28.40
C THR A 290 -19.13 -22.28 26.99
N THR A 291 -19.55 -21.18 26.34
CA THR A 291 -20.08 -21.22 24.96
C THR A 291 -19.00 -21.59 23.94
N THR A 292 -17.78 -21.04 24.09
CA THR A 292 -16.64 -21.35 23.21
C THR A 292 -16.17 -22.81 23.32
N ALA A 293 -16.21 -23.40 24.53
CA ALA A 293 -15.87 -24.81 24.72
C ALA A 293 -16.87 -25.75 24.01
N THR A 294 -18.17 -25.44 24.03
CA THR A 294 -19.20 -26.20 23.29
C THR A 294 -19.09 -26.08 21.78
N VAL A 295 -18.72 -24.90 21.25
CA VAL A 295 -18.53 -24.72 19.80
C VAL A 295 -17.29 -25.48 19.30
N ALA A 296 -16.18 -25.42 20.06
CA ALA A 296 -14.95 -26.14 19.71
C ALA A 296 -15.15 -27.67 19.67
N THR A 297 -15.86 -28.23 20.66
CA THR A 297 -16.17 -29.67 20.70
C THR A 297 -17.08 -30.11 19.55
N THR A 298 -18.04 -29.27 19.15
CA THR A 298 -18.94 -29.56 18.03
C THR A 298 -18.19 -29.51 16.68
N ALA A 299 -17.26 -28.57 16.51
CA ALA A 299 -16.45 -28.45 15.31
C ALA A 299 -15.47 -29.63 15.13
N ILE A 300 -14.87 -30.11 16.22
CA ILE A 300 -14.00 -31.30 16.19
C ILE A 300 -14.80 -32.55 15.79
N ALA A 301 -16.01 -32.73 16.33
CA ALA A 301 -16.88 -33.84 15.96
C ALA A 301 -17.27 -33.82 14.47
N ALA A 302 -17.56 -32.64 13.91
CA ALA A 302 -17.87 -32.48 12.49
C ALA A 302 -16.68 -32.84 11.58
N ASN A 303 -15.46 -32.40 11.94
CA ASN A 303 -14.25 -32.70 11.16
C ASN A 303 -13.88 -34.18 11.21
N VAL A 304 -14.06 -34.84 12.36
CA VAL A 304 -13.86 -36.30 12.48
C VAL A 304 -14.87 -37.05 11.61
N ALA A 305 -16.14 -36.64 11.62
CA ALA A 305 -17.17 -37.25 10.76
C ALA A 305 -16.85 -37.09 9.26
N ALA A 306 -16.41 -35.90 8.83
CA ALA A 306 -16.00 -35.66 7.45
C ALA A 306 -14.78 -36.51 7.03
N GLY A 307 -13.80 -36.67 7.93
CA GLY A 307 -12.64 -37.53 7.70
C GLY A 307 -13.01 -39.01 7.54
N VAL A 308 -13.94 -39.52 8.37
CA VAL A 308 -14.43 -40.90 8.28
C VAL A 308 -15.17 -41.13 6.95
N ILE A 309 -15.99 -40.18 6.50
CA ILE A 309 -16.70 -40.27 5.21
C ILE A 309 -15.72 -40.30 4.03
N SER A 310 -14.68 -39.46 4.06
CA SER A 310 -13.65 -39.45 3.00
C SER A 310 -12.88 -40.79 2.93
N ALA A 311 -12.58 -41.39 4.09
CA ALA A 311 -11.90 -42.68 4.18
C ALA A 311 -12.77 -43.83 3.66
N THR A 312 -14.07 -43.85 3.97
CA THR A 312 -14.99 -44.91 3.49
C THR A 312 -15.22 -44.83 1.99
N VAL A 313 -15.33 -43.63 1.42
CA VAL A 313 -15.42 -43.42 -0.04
C VAL A 313 -14.15 -43.88 -0.75
N SER A 314 -12.98 -43.64 -0.16
CA SER A 314 -11.71 -44.09 -0.72
C SER A 314 -11.58 -45.62 -0.70
N LEU A 315 -12.03 -46.28 0.37
CA LEU A 315 -12.06 -47.74 0.47
C LEU A 315 -13.03 -48.37 -0.55
N GLN A 316 -14.22 -47.77 -0.76
CA GLN A 316 -15.16 -48.25 -1.78
C GLN A 316 -14.57 -48.14 -3.20
N LYS A 317 -13.84 -47.06 -3.50
CA LYS A 317 -13.15 -46.92 -4.80
C LYS A 317 -12.06 -47.96 -4.99
N MET A 318 -11.28 -48.27 -3.95
CA MET A 318 -10.28 -49.34 -4.03
C MET A 318 -10.91 -50.72 -4.22
N GLN A 319 -12.03 -51.00 -3.55
CA GLN A 319 -12.76 -52.26 -3.72
C GLN A 319 -13.32 -52.42 -5.14
N LEU A 320 -13.86 -51.34 -5.72
CA LEU A 320 -14.34 -51.33 -7.11
C LEU A 320 -13.21 -51.57 -8.13
N GLN A 321 -12.05 -50.95 -7.92
CA GLN A 321 -10.87 -51.20 -8.76
C GLN A 321 -10.36 -52.65 -8.64
N GLN A 322 -10.43 -53.23 -7.45
CA GLN A 322 -10.07 -54.63 -7.22
C GLN A 322 -11.03 -55.59 -7.93
N THR A 323 -12.33 -55.31 -7.91
CA THR A 323 -13.33 -56.12 -8.64
C THR A 323 -13.17 -56.01 -10.15
N ASP A 324 -12.86 -54.83 -10.68
CA ASP A 324 -12.59 -54.64 -12.12
C ASP A 324 -11.32 -55.39 -12.57
N LEU A 325 -10.29 -55.42 -11.72
CA LEU A 325 -9.06 -56.19 -11.94
C LEU A 325 -9.30 -57.71 -11.90
N ASP A 326 -10.11 -58.19 -10.96
CA ASP A 326 -10.46 -59.61 -10.85
C ASP A 326 -11.36 -60.07 -12.01
N GLU A 327 -12.21 -59.20 -12.56
CA GLU A 327 -13.03 -59.48 -13.74
C GLU A 327 -12.19 -59.50 -15.03
N TYR A 328 -11.22 -58.60 -15.16
CA TYR A 328 -10.26 -58.58 -16.27
C TYR A 328 -9.42 -59.87 -16.33
N CYS A 329 -8.92 -60.36 -15.18
CA CYS A 329 -8.14 -61.59 -15.08
C CYS A 329 -8.94 -62.88 -15.41
N LYS A 330 -10.28 -62.85 -15.33
CA LYS A 330 -11.13 -64.00 -15.69
C LYS A 330 -11.36 -64.14 -17.19
N HIS A 331 -11.24 -63.04 -17.95
CA HIS A 331 -11.50 -63.02 -19.40
C HIS A 331 -10.23 -63.13 -20.25
N HIS A 332 -9.05 -63.06 -19.64
CA HIS A 332 -7.75 -63.21 -20.29
C HIS A 332 -6.85 -64.14 -19.47
N PRO A 333 -6.94 -65.48 -19.64
CA PRO A 333 -6.07 -66.44 -18.97
C PRO A 333 -4.63 -66.45 -19.50
#